data_AF-A0A7G9TE50-F1
#
_entry.id   AF-A0A7G9TE50-F1
#
_cell.length_a   1.000
_cell.length_b   1.000
_cell.length_c   1.000
_cell.angle_alpha   90.00
_cell.angle_beta   90.00
_cell.angle_gamma   90.00
#
_symmetry.space_group_name_H-M   'P 1'
#
loop_
_entity.id
_entity.type
_entity.pdbx_description
1 polymer ?
#
loop_
_entity_poly.entity_id
_entity_poly.type
_entity_poly.pdbx_seq_one_letter_code
_entity_poly.pdbx_strand_id
1 'polypeptide(L)'
;MSLSLRASAPPASSSTASPQPVVRSLKAFSLYASPHEETAAMVAARRALMSRKSLSVEEANERARERRRAASQIQRFDRPARWLALALFAAGALAWSGSTQGSIAILVTGYALLAVTMVALLARVTRTPGAARMPLDHYHLPDEQLASAEDIALLRRLAQQDSELDAATTAWWRSTAPIRKGDIRLALDFHYARQD
;
A
#
# COMPACT_ATOMS: atom_id res chain seq x y z
N MET A 1 -17.25 -45.83 57.78
CA MET A 1 -18.41 -45.86 58.69
C MET A 1 -19.41 -44.81 58.22
N SER A 2 -20.70 -45.15 58.27
CA SER A 2 -21.88 -44.29 58.02
C SER A 2 -22.34 -44.09 56.56
N LEU A 3 -23.13 -45.06 56.09
CA LEU A 3 -24.13 -44.95 55.03
C LEU A 3 -25.48 -44.48 55.62
N SER A 4 -26.21 -43.60 54.93
CA SER A 4 -27.70 -43.48 54.90
C SER A 4 -28.06 -42.34 53.95
N LEU A 5 -28.60 -42.52 52.72
CA LEU A 5 -29.86 -43.09 52.22
C LEU A 5 -31.15 -42.32 52.57
N ARG A 6 -31.76 -41.78 51.49
CA ARG A 6 -33.20 -41.50 51.20
C ARG A 6 -33.89 -40.40 52.01
N ALA A 7 -34.85 -39.62 51.48
CA ALA A 7 -35.82 -39.83 50.40
C ALA A 7 -36.12 -38.50 49.67
N SER A 8 -36.56 -38.46 48.41
CA SER A 8 -37.97 -38.64 48.00
C SER A 8 -38.08 -38.79 46.47
N ALA A 9 -39.10 -39.51 46.00
CA ALA A 9 -39.36 -39.85 44.59
C ALA A 9 -40.55 -39.02 44.00
N PRO A 10 -41.09 -39.33 42.79
CA PRO A 10 -40.97 -38.59 41.52
C PRO A 10 -42.29 -37.86 41.14
N PRO A 11 -42.46 -37.20 39.95
CA PRO A 11 -42.79 -37.92 38.71
C PRO A 11 -42.42 -37.24 37.36
N ALA A 12 -42.74 -37.97 36.28
CA ALA A 12 -43.20 -37.49 34.97
C ALA A 12 -42.17 -37.03 33.91
N SER A 13 -41.89 -37.98 33.02
CA SER A 13 -41.85 -37.87 31.55
C SER A 13 -42.12 -36.48 30.95
N SER A 14 -41.11 -35.92 30.29
CA SER A 14 -41.28 -35.25 29.01
C SER A 14 -39.99 -35.35 28.21
N SER A 15 -39.97 -36.31 27.29
CA SER A 15 -39.08 -36.32 26.14
C SER A 15 -39.38 -35.07 25.31
N THR A 16 -38.70 -33.97 25.63
CA THR A 16 -38.59 -32.83 24.72
C THR A 16 -37.27 -33.00 23.98
N ALA A 17 -37.40 -33.57 22.78
CA ALA A 17 -36.42 -33.47 21.71
C ALA A 17 -35.88 -32.04 21.68
N SER A 18 -34.61 -31.88 22.04
CA SER A 18 -33.91 -30.61 21.87
C SER A 18 -33.93 -30.28 20.37
N PRO A 19 -34.50 -29.14 19.95
CA PRO A 19 -34.38 -28.71 18.57
C PRO A 19 -32.90 -28.44 18.35
N GLN A 20 -32.28 -29.25 17.50
CA GLN A 20 -30.93 -28.99 17.02
C GLN A 20 -30.87 -27.54 16.51
N PRO A 21 -29.81 -26.79 16.82
CA PRO A 21 -29.62 -25.48 16.22
C PRO A 21 -29.65 -25.69 14.70
N VAL A 22 -30.64 -25.08 14.06
CA VAL A 22 -30.75 -25.00 12.62
C VAL A 22 -29.45 -24.38 12.13
N VAL A 23 -28.53 -25.23 11.70
CA VAL A 23 -27.43 -24.86 10.84
C VAL A 23 -28.12 -24.27 9.64
N ARG A 24 -28.20 -22.93 9.58
CA ARG A 24 -28.64 -22.19 8.41
C ARG A 24 -27.65 -22.53 7.30
N SER A 25 -27.97 -23.62 6.62
CA SER A 25 -27.77 -23.87 5.21
C SER A 25 -26.63 -23.05 4.60
N LEU A 26 -25.44 -23.63 4.63
CA LEU A 26 -24.34 -23.37 3.67
C LEU A 26 -24.73 -23.78 2.23
N LYS A 27 -26.01 -23.65 1.85
CA LYS A 27 -26.47 -23.81 0.47
C LYS A 27 -26.50 -22.44 -0.15
N ALA A 28 -25.84 -22.32 -1.30
CA ALA A 28 -25.70 -21.14 -2.14
C ALA A 28 -24.55 -20.18 -1.81
N PHE A 29 -23.38 -20.71 -1.43
CA PHE A 29 -22.16 -20.25 -2.11
C PHE A 29 -22.07 -21.01 -3.43
N SER A 30 -22.90 -20.61 -4.39
CA SER A 30 -22.75 -21.04 -5.78
C SER A 30 -21.96 -19.95 -6.48
N LEU A 31 -20.79 -20.32 -7.02
CA LEU A 31 -20.02 -19.52 -7.98
C LEU A 31 -20.82 -19.15 -9.25
N TYR A 32 -22.06 -19.66 -9.38
CA TYR A 32 -22.97 -19.48 -10.51
C TYR A 32 -24.40 -19.05 -10.11
N ALA A 33 -24.70 -18.78 -8.83
CA ALA A 33 -25.98 -18.19 -8.47
C ALA A 33 -25.88 -16.68 -8.63
N SER A 34 -25.91 -16.22 -9.89
CA SER A 34 -26.09 -14.81 -10.19
C SER A 34 -27.52 -14.41 -9.78
N PRO A 35 -27.74 -13.55 -8.77
CA PRO A 35 -29.00 -12.81 -8.65
C PRO A 35 -29.37 -12.21 -10.00
N HIS A 36 -30.66 -12.18 -10.33
CA HIS A 36 -31.14 -11.93 -11.70
C HIS A 36 -30.82 -10.53 -12.29
N GLU A 37 -30.08 -9.69 -11.56
CA GLU A 37 -29.68 -8.32 -11.88
C GLU A 37 -28.17 -8.07 -11.59
N GLU A 38 -27.28 -9.03 -11.90
CA GLU A 38 -25.83 -8.77 -11.75
C GLU A 38 -25.28 -7.92 -12.91
N THR A 39 -24.91 -6.67 -12.62
CA THR A 39 -24.17 -5.82 -13.57
C THR A 39 -22.71 -6.27 -13.68
N ALA A 40 -22.08 -6.06 -14.84
CA ALA A 40 -20.66 -6.35 -15.03
C ALA A 40 -19.77 -5.59 -14.02
N ALA A 41 -20.21 -4.41 -13.59
CA ALA A 41 -19.57 -3.61 -12.54
C ALA A 41 -19.61 -4.34 -11.19
N MET A 42 -20.76 -4.90 -10.80
CA MET A 42 -20.89 -5.66 -9.55
C MET A 42 -20.00 -6.92 -9.55
N VAL A 43 -19.92 -7.64 -10.66
CA VAL A 43 -19.04 -8.82 -10.80
C VAL A 43 -17.57 -8.42 -10.69
N ALA A 44 -17.17 -7.33 -11.34
CA ALA A 44 -15.80 -6.79 -11.26
C ALA A 44 -15.45 -6.35 -9.83
N ALA A 45 -16.35 -5.64 -9.15
CA ALA A 45 -16.18 -5.19 -7.77
C ALA A 45 -16.12 -6.37 -6.80
N ARG A 46 -16.98 -7.40 -6.95
CA ARG A 46 -16.92 -8.62 -6.16
C ARG A 46 -15.60 -9.36 -6.34
N ARG A 47 -15.11 -9.46 -7.58
CA ARG A 47 -13.80 -10.07 -7.87
C ARG A 47 -12.67 -9.26 -7.24
N ALA A 48 -12.74 -7.94 -7.32
CA ALA A 48 -11.75 -7.04 -6.72
C ALA A 48 -11.69 -7.22 -5.18
N LEU A 49 -12.86 -7.26 -4.50
CA LEU A 49 -12.98 -7.55 -3.07
C LEU A 49 -12.35 -8.89 -2.67
N MET A 50 -12.64 -9.95 -3.42
CA MET A 50 -12.11 -11.30 -3.13
C MET A 50 -10.61 -11.42 -3.47
N SER A 51 -10.12 -10.63 -4.43
CA SER A 51 -8.71 -10.60 -4.84
C SER A 51 -7.84 -9.66 -4.02
N ARG A 52 -8.33 -9.19 -2.86
CA ARG A 52 -7.61 -8.28 -1.96
C ARG A 52 -6.18 -8.77 -1.73
N LYS A 53 -5.21 -7.90 -2.03
CA LYS A 53 -3.81 -8.11 -1.66
C LYS A 53 -3.58 -7.56 -0.25
N SER A 54 -3.53 -8.45 0.73
CA SER A 54 -3.16 -8.10 2.09
C SER A 54 -1.70 -7.63 2.11
N LEU A 55 -1.50 -6.32 2.25
CA LEU A 55 -0.18 -5.74 2.37
C LEU A 55 0.22 -5.66 3.84
N SER A 56 1.33 -6.30 4.19
CA SER A 56 1.95 -6.14 5.51
C SER A 56 2.49 -4.71 5.69
N VAL A 57 2.61 -4.26 6.94
CA VAL A 57 3.16 -2.93 7.25
C VAL A 57 4.60 -2.85 6.75
N GLU A 58 5.34 -3.93 6.91
CA GLU A 58 6.70 -4.12 6.45
C GLU A 58 6.81 -3.95 4.93
N GLU A 59 6.01 -4.67 4.15
CA GLU A 59 6.02 -4.58 2.68
C GLU A 59 5.68 -3.17 2.18
N ALA A 60 4.73 -2.49 2.83
CA ALA A 60 4.38 -1.13 2.45
C ALA A 60 5.48 -0.13 2.77
N ASN A 61 6.16 -0.32 3.90
CA ASN A 61 7.33 0.47 4.27
C ASN A 61 8.50 0.21 3.32
N GLU A 62 8.71 -1.03 2.90
CA GLU A 62 9.73 -1.39 1.91
C GLU A 62 9.45 -0.72 0.57
N ARG A 63 8.22 -0.80 0.05
CA ARG A 63 7.83 -0.11 -1.18
C ARG A 63 7.97 1.41 -1.09
N ALA A 64 7.61 2.00 0.04
CA ALA A 64 7.81 3.44 0.27
C ALA A 64 9.30 3.81 0.31
N ARG A 65 10.16 2.97 0.91
CA ARG A 65 11.61 3.15 0.90
C ARG A 65 12.19 3.03 -0.50
N GLU A 66 11.71 2.09 -1.31
CA GLU A 66 12.12 1.93 -2.70
C GLU A 66 11.75 3.16 -3.53
N ARG A 67 10.53 3.69 -3.38
CA ARG A 67 10.10 4.93 -4.04
C ARG A 67 10.93 6.12 -3.60
N ARG A 68 11.25 6.22 -2.31
CA ARG A 68 12.15 7.26 -1.80
C ARG A 68 13.56 7.14 -2.39
N ARG A 69 14.09 5.92 -2.54
CA ARG A 69 15.38 5.66 -3.20
C ARG A 69 15.33 6.09 -4.67
N ALA A 70 14.29 5.71 -5.40
CA ALA A 70 14.10 6.12 -6.80
C ALA A 70 13.99 7.65 -6.93
N ALA A 71 13.19 8.31 -6.09
CA ALA A 71 13.07 9.77 -6.06
C ALA A 71 14.41 10.45 -5.73
N SER A 72 15.19 9.88 -4.80
CA SER A 72 16.52 10.38 -4.45
C SER A 72 17.53 10.22 -5.59
N GLN A 73 17.42 9.16 -6.39
CA GLN A 73 18.27 8.93 -7.55
C GLN A 73 17.94 9.90 -8.69
N ILE A 74 16.65 10.12 -8.97
CA ILE A 74 16.19 11.10 -9.96
C ILE A 74 16.71 12.49 -9.58
N GLN A 75 16.57 12.88 -8.32
CA GLN A 75 17.03 14.19 -7.83
C GLN A 75 18.55 14.39 -7.94
N ARG A 76 19.34 13.32 -7.76
CA ARG A 76 20.80 13.37 -7.95
C ARG A 76 21.19 13.69 -9.40
N PHE A 77 20.37 13.26 -10.37
CA PHE A 77 20.59 13.45 -11.82
C PHE A 77 19.67 14.52 -12.44
N ASP A 78 19.25 15.51 -11.64
CA ASP A 78 18.45 16.64 -12.09
C ASP A 78 19.17 17.52 -13.14
N ARG A 79 18.38 18.37 -13.81
CA ARG A 79 18.81 19.34 -14.85
C ARG A 79 20.14 20.07 -14.58
N PRO A 80 20.40 20.66 -13.39
CA PRO A 80 21.70 21.28 -13.09
C PRO A 80 22.88 20.30 -13.00
N ALA A 81 22.68 19.04 -12.63
CA ALA A 81 23.75 18.04 -12.67
C ALA A 81 24.15 17.73 -14.12
N ARG A 82 23.17 17.71 -15.04
CA ARG A 82 23.42 17.58 -16.48
C ARG A 82 24.20 18.77 -17.04
N TRP A 83 23.84 20.00 -16.65
CA TRP A 83 24.60 21.20 -17.03
C TRP A 83 26.04 21.16 -16.52
N LEU A 84 26.26 20.73 -15.27
CA LEU A 84 27.62 20.57 -14.72
C LEU A 84 28.43 19.49 -15.48
N ALA A 85 27.81 18.37 -15.86
CA ALA A 85 28.47 17.34 -16.66
C ALA A 85 28.86 17.86 -18.06
N LEU A 86 27.99 18.62 -18.71
CA LEU A 86 28.30 19.28 -19.99
C LEU A 86 29.40 20.33 -19.83
N ALA A 87 29.36 21.12 -18.76
CA ALA A 87 30.39 22.11 -18.45
C ALA A 87 31.76 21.46 -18.18
N LEU A 88 31.80 20.30 -17.52
CA LEU A 88 33.03 19.53 -17.32
C LEU A 88 33.65 19.10 -18.66
N PHE A 89 32.82 18.61 -19.60
CA PHE A 89 33.27 18.22 -20.93
C PHE A 89 33.78 19.44 -21.73
N ALA A 90 33.04 20.55 -21.69
CA ALA A 90 33.45 21.81 -22.32
C ALA A 90 34.76 22.36 -21.72
N ALA A 91 34.94 22.27 -20.40
CA ALA A 91 36.17 22.66 -19.71
C ALA A 91 37.37 21.82 -20.17
N GLY A 92 37.18 20.50 -20.28
CA GLY A 92 38.21 19.60 -20.80
C GLY A 92 38.60 19.91 -22.24
N ALA A 93 37.62 20.18 -23.11
CA ALA A 93 37.87 20.58 -24.49
C ALA A 93 38.61 21.93 -24.59
N LEU A 94 38.29 22.89 -23.71
CA LEU A 94 38.96 24.19 -23.65
C LEU A 94 40.41 24.07 -23.15
N ALA A 95 40.65 23.23 -22.14
CA ALA A 95 42.01 22.97 -21.67
C ALA A 95 42.86 22.28 -22.76
N TRP A 96 42.26 21.33 -23.49
CA TRP A 96 42.90 20.71 -24.65
C TRP A 96 43.24 21.75 -25.72
N SER A 97 42.29 22.60 -26.12
CA SER A 97 42.53 23.61 -27.17
C SER A 97 43.58 24.65 -26.75
N GLY A 98 43.59 25.05 -25.47
CA GLY A 98 44.65 25.90 -24.91
C GLY A 98 46.03 25.26 -25.01
N SER A 99 46.12 23.94 -24.79
CA SER A 99 47.35 23.17 -24.94
C SER A 99 47.83 23.11 -26.39
N THR A 100 46.94 22.94 -27.37
CA THR A 100 47.33 22.86 -28.79
C THR A 100 47.74 24.22 -29.36
N GLN A 101 47.15 25.31 -28.85
CA GLN A 101 47.46 26.68 -29.26
C GLN A 101 48.65 27.28 -28.48
N GLY A 102 49.17 26.60 -27.46
CA GLY A 102 50.26 27.12 -26.62
C GLY A 102 49.87 28.35 -25.78
N SER A 103 48.57 28.58 -25.59
CA SER A 103 48.06 29.78 -24.91
C SER A 103 47.87 29.53 -23.42
N ILE A 104 48.77 30.10 -22.61
CA ILE A 104 48.75 29.98 -21.14
C ILE A 104 47.41 30.49 -20.56
N ALA A 105 46.86 31.58 -21.10
CA ALA A 105 45.61 32.16 -20.62
C ALA A 105 44.41 31.20 -20.81
N ILE A 106 44.34 30.52 -21.96
CA ILE A 106 43.28 29.54 -22.27
C ILE A 106 43.47 28.27 -21.41
N LEU A 107 44.72 27.88 -21.18
CA LEU A 107 45.06 26.71 -20.37
C LEU A 107 44.66 26.92 -18.90
N VAL A 108 45.02 28.06 -18.30
CA VAL A 108 44.66 28.42 -16.92
C VAL A 108 43.14 28.51 -16.76
N THR A 109 42.43 29.16 -17.70
CA THR A 109 40.96 29.26 -17.64
C THR A 109 40.29 27.90 -17.80
N GLY A 110 40.78 27.04 -18.69
CA GLY A 110 40.29 25.66 -18.85
C GLY A 110 40.44 24.83 -17.58
N TYR A 111 41.63 24.84 -16.96
CA TYR A 111 41.86 24.10 -15.70
C TYR A 111 41.07 24.67 -14.52
N ALA A 112 40.94 26.00 -14.42
CA ALA A 112 40.12 26.63 -13.38
C ALA A 112 38.65 26.23 -13.51
N LEU A 113 38.10 26.27 -14.73
CA LEU A 113 36.72 25.85 -15.00
C LEU A 113 36.52 24.36 -14.70
N LEU A 114 37.50 23.51 -15.04
CA LEU A 114 37.46 22.08 -14.76
C LEU A 114 37.47 21.81 -13.25
N ALA A 115 38.35 22.49 -12.50
CA ALA A 115 38.41 22.36 -11.04
C ALA A 115 37.07 22.78 -10.39
N VAL A 116 36.51 23.93 -10.77
CA VAL A 116 35.23 24.41 -10.22
C VAL A 116 34.08 23.46 -10.54
N THR A 117 33.97 23.00 -11.79
CA THR A 117 32.91 22.07 -12.20
C THR A 117 33.04 20.72 -11.51
N MET A 118 34.26 20.21 -11.35
CA MET A 118 34.53 18.96 -10.61
C MET A 118 34.15 19.08 -9.14
N VAL A 119 34.59 20.15 -8.45
CA VAL A 119 34.25 20.39 -7.03
C VAL A 119 32.74 20.57 -6.86
N ALA A 120 32.08 21.32 -7.74
CA ALA A 120 30.63 21.50 -7.71
C ALA A 120 29.87 20.18 -7.92
N LEU A 121 30.33 19.32 -8.82
CA LEU A 121 29.75 18.00 -9.06
C LEU A 121 29.94 17.10 -7.83
N LEU A 122 31.15 17.07 -7.25
CA LEU A 122 31.48 16.27 -6.07
C LEU A 122 30.67 16.72 -4.84
N ALA A 123 30.57 18.03 -4.62
CA ALA A 123 29.75 18.61 -3.56
C ALA A 123 28.27 18.25 -3.70
N ARG A 124 27.79 18.11 -4.94
CA ARG A 124 26.41 17.72 -5.23
C ARG A 124 26.17 16.23 -4.99
N VAL A 125 27.10 15.38 -5.41
CA VAL A 125 27.02 13.91 -5.21
C VAL A 125 27.11 13.55 -3.72
N THR A 126 27.91 14.29 -2.96
CA THR A 126 28.11 14.07 -1.52
C THR A 126 27.03 14.70 -0.63
N ARG A 127 26.27 15.70 -1.12
CA ARG A 127 25.12 16.23 -0.39
C ARG A 127 23.98 15.21 -0.34
N THR A 128 23.39 15.06 0.85
CA THR A 128 22.18 14.28 1.05
C THR A 128 21.05 14.79 0.14
N PRO A 129 20.47 13.96 -0.73
CA PRO A 129 19.37 14.40 -1.58
C PRO A 129 18.18 14.87 -0.72
N GLY A 130 17.45 15.88 -1.18
CA GLY A 130 16.28 16.41 -0.47
C GLY A 130 15.21 15.35 -0.21
N ALA A 131 15.07 14.36 -1.11
CA ALA A 131 14.22 13.19 -0.93
C ALA A 131 14.59 12.34 0.31
N ALA A 132 15.86 12.35 0.72
CA ALA A 132 16.33 11.68 1.94
C ALA A 132 16.08 12.51 3.23
N ARG A 133 15.53 13.73 3.10
CA ARG A 133 15.13 14.59 4.23
C ARG A 133 13.63 14.58 4.47
N MET A 134 12.83 14.31 3.43
CA MET A 134 11.37 14.20 3.58
C MET A 134 10.98 12.95 4.40
N PRO A 135 9.91 13.05 5.22
CA PRO A 135 9.40 11.90 5.98
C PRO A 135 8.93 10.79 5.03
N LEU A 136 9.03 9.54 5.50
CA LEU A 136 8.68 8.37 4.70
C LEU A 136 7.20 8.36 4.30
N ASP A 137 6.36 8.97 5.12
CA ASP A 137 4.91 9.08 4.93
C ASP A 137 4.52 9.72 3.60
N HIS A 138 5.36 10.61 3.06
CA HIS A 138 5.13 11.27 1.79
C HIS A 138 5.26 10.34 0.57
N TYR A 139 5.87 9.16 0.74
CA TYR A 139 6.09 8.18 -0.32
C TYR A 139 5.11 7.01 -0.30
N HIS A 140 4.19 6.96 0.67
CA HIS A 140 3.09 6.00 0.65
C HIS A 140 2.04 6.42 -0.37
N LEU A 141 1.53 5.45 -1.14
CA LEU A 141 0.37 5.71 -1.98
C LEU A 141 -0.87 5.96 -1.11
N PRO A 142 -1.85 6.75 -1.59
CA PRO A 142 -3.10 6.99 -0.86
C PRO A 142 -3.80 5.70 -0.42
N ASP A 143 -3.73 4.65 -1.24
CA ASP A 143 -4.35 3.34 -0.96
C ASP A 143 -3.56 2.48 0.03
N GLU A 144 -2.26 2.77 0.18
CA GLU A 144 -1.39 2.05 1.11
C GLU A 144 -1.48 2.61 2.54
N GLN A 145 -2.05 3.79 2.71
CA GLN A 145 -2.25 4.39 4.03
C GLN A 145 -3.20 3.56 4.88
N LEU A 146 -2.93 3.54 6.18
CA LEU A 146 -3.83 2.94 7.17
C LEU A 146 -5.20 3.62 7.12
N ALA A 147 -6.23 2.80 7.26
CA ALA A 147 -7.60 3.28 7.43
C ALA A 147 -7.73 4.12 8.70
N SER A 148 -8.48 5.21 8.65
CA SER A 148 -8.84 5.96 9.85
C SER A 148 -9.86 5.18 10.69
N ALA A 149 -10.03 5.58 11.95
CA ALA A 149 -11.08 5.02 12.81
C ALA A 149 -12.49 5.27 12.24
N GLU A 150 -12.69 6.41 11.58
CA GLU A 150 -13.94 6.77 10.89
C GLU A 150 -14.17 5.84 9.70
N ASP A 151 -13.13 5.54 8.92
CA ASP A 151 -13.23 4.64 7.76
C ASP A 151 -13.56 3.21 8.20
N ILE A 152 -12.96 2.77 9.30
CA ILE A 152 -13.25 1.45 9.91
C ILE A 152 -14.70 1.39 10.40
N ALA A 153 -15.20 2.46 11.02
CA ALA A 153 -16.58 2.53 11.45
C ALA A 153 -17.55 2.51 10.26
N LEU A 154 -17.20 3.20 9.17
CA LEU A 154 -17.95 3.16 7.92
C LEU A 154 -17.97 1.74 7.33
N LEU A 155 -16.82 1.06 7.26
CA LEU A 155 -16.73 -0.31 6.75
C LEU A 155 -17.61 -1.27 7.57
N ARG A 156 -17.64 -1.13 8.89
CA ARG A 156 -18.53 -1.93 9.76
C ARG A 156 -20.00 -1.64 9.50
N ARG A 157 -20.38 -0.38 9.27
CA ARG A 157 -21.77 -0.02 8.95
C ARG A 157 -22.19 -0.62 7.60
N LEU A 158 -21.33 -0.57 6.59
CA LEU A 158 -21.58 -1.19 5.28
C LEU A 158 -21.68 -2.71 5.40
N ALA A 159 -20.79 -3.34 6.18
CA ALA A 159 -20.84 -4.78 6.41
C ALA A 159 -22.15 -5.22 7.10
N GLN A 160 -22.66 -4.43 8.04
CA GLN A 160 -23.95 -4.72 8.68
C GLN A 160 -25.15 -4.61 7.72
N GLN A 161 -25.03 -3.79 6.68
CA GLN A 161 -26.09 -3.60 5.68
C GLN A 161 -26.07 -4.66 4.57
N ASP A 162 -24.90 -5.25 4.29
CA ASP A 162 -24.71 -6.20 3.19
C ASP A 162 -24.01 -7.49 3.67
N SER A 163 -24.73 -8.61 3.62
CA SER A 163 -24.23 -9.92 4.05
C SER A 163 -23.08 -10.45 3.20
N GLU A 164 -22.97 -10.05 1.92
CA GLU A 164 -21.82 -10.43 1.07
C GLU A 164 -20.56 -9.67 1.50
N LEU A 165 -20.72 -8.39 1.84
CA LEU A 165 -19.63 -7.55 2.33
C LEU A 165 -19.21 -7.96 3.75
N ASP A 166 -20.13 -8.39 4.60
CA ASP A 166 -19.82 -8.97 5.91
C ASP A 166 -18.99 -10.26 5.80
N ALA A 167 -19.38 -11.17 4.89
CA ALA A 167 -18.63 -12.40 4.65
C ALA A 167 -17.20 -12.13 4.14
N ALA A 168 -17.05 -11.19 3.20
CA ALA A 168 -15.75 -10.80 2.66
C ALA A 168 -14.86 -10.11 3.71
N THR A 169 -15.42 -9.15 4.45
CA THR A 169 -14.67 -8.37 5.45
C THR A 169 -14.33 -9.22 6.70
N THR A 170 -15.13 -10.24 7.03
CA THR A 170 -14.80 -11.19 8.11
C THR A 170 -13.44 -11.85 7.90
N ALA A 171 -13.09 -12.20 6.66
CA ALA A 171 -11.77 -12.73 6.35
C ALA A 171 -10.66 -11.68 6.58
N TRP A 172 -10.95 -10.40 6.35
CA TRP A 172 -10.01 -9.31 6.55
C TRP A 172 -9.76 -9.05 8.04
N TRP A 173 -10.79 -9.09 8.87
CA TRP A 173 -10.68 -8.94 10.33
C TRP A 173 -9.87 -10.07 10.99
N ARG A 174 -9.86 -11.26 10.37
CA ARG A 174 -9.07 -12.42 10.84
C ARG A 174 -7.63 -12.40 10.34
N SER A 175 -7.32 -11.59 9.32
CA SER A 175 -5.97 -11.44 8.80
C SER A 175 -5.13 -10.58 9.75
N THR A 176 -3.83 -10.90 9.87
CA THR A 176 -2.85 -10.07 10.59
C THR A 176 -2.50 -8.79 9.86
N ALA A 177 -2.90 -8.64 8.59
CA ALA A 177 -2.65 -7.45 7.80
C ALA A 177 -3.65 -6.33 8.17
N PRO A 178 -3.18 -5.09 8.42
CA PRO A 178 -4.06 -3.99 8.78
C PRO A 178 -4.96 -3.59 7.61
N ILE A 179 -6.14 -3.05 7.94
CA ILE A 179 -7.07 -2.50 6.96
C ILE A 179 -6.56 -1.14 6.49
N ARG A 180 -6.55 -0.95 5.17
CA ARG A 180 -6.03 0.25 4.51
C ARG A 180 -7.12 0.99 3.77
N LYS A 181 -6.87 2.25 3.41
CA LYS A 181 -7.80 3.06 2.61
C LYS A 181 -8.18 2.42 1.28
N GLY A 182 -7.27 1.67 0.65
CA GLY A 182 -7.58 0.91 -0.55
C GLY A 182 -8.65 -0.18 -0.31
N ASP A 183 -8.64 -0.84 0.84
CA ASP A 183 -9.65 -1.85 1.20
C ASP A 183 -11.04 -1.22 1.40
N ILE A 184 -11.10 -0.01 1.93
CA ILE A 184 -12.35 0.76 2.09
C ILE A 184 -12.89 1.22 0.73
N ARG A 185 -12.02 1.66 -0.18
CA ARG A 185 -12.41 1.99 -1.55
C ARG A 185 -13.04 0.80 -2.25
N LEU A 186 -12.45 -0.40 -2.13
CA LEU A 186 -13.04 -1.62 -2.69
C LEU A 186 -14.43 -1.93 -2.10
N ALA A 187 -14.61 -1.70 -0.80
CA ALA A 187 -15.91 -1.88 -0.15
C ALA A 187 -16.96 -0.85 -0.62
N LEU A 188 -16.55 0.41 -0.81
CA LEU A 188 -17.39 1.46 -1.36
C LEU A 188 -17.75 1.21 -2.84
N ASP A 189 -16.78 0.81 -3.66
CA ASP A 189 -16.99 0.50 -5.08
C ASP A 189 -18.00 -0.63 -5.25
N PHE A 190 -17.93 -1.65 -4.40
CA PHE A 190 -18.94 -2.72 -4.38
C PHE A 190 -20.32 -2.23 -3.94
N HIS A 191 -20.37 -1.38 -2.92
CA HIS A 191 -21.63 -0.80 -2.45
C HIS A 191 -22.30 0.07 -3.53
N TYR A 192 -21.53 0.91 -4.23
CA TYR A 192 -22.04 1.73 -5.33
C TYR A 192 -22.46 0.89 -6.54
N ALA A 193 -21.65 -0.10 -6.93
CA ALA A 193 -21.98 -1.00 -8.05
C ALA A 193 -23.23 -1.86 -7.82
N ARG A 194 -23.73 -1.91 -6.59
CA ARG A 194 -24.97 -2.59 -6.21
C ARG A 194 -26.18 -1.64 -6.16
N GLN A 195 -25.95 -0.33 -6.07
CA GLN A 195 -27.00 0.69 -6.10
C GLN A 195 -27.34 1.15 -7.53
N ASP A 196 -26.40 0.97 -8.46
CA ASP A 196 -26.55 1.20 -9.91
C ASP A 196 -27.26 0.03 -10.60
#